data_AF-A0A2H3ECU3-F1
#
_entry.id   AF-A0A2H3ECU3-F1
#
_cell.length_a   1.000
_cell.length_b   1.000
_cell.length_c   1.000
_cell.angle_alpha   90.00
_cell.angle_beta   90.00
_cell.angle_gamma   90.00
#
_symmetry.space_group_name_H-M   'P 1'
#
loop_
_entity.id
_entity.type
_entity.pdbx_description
1 polymer ?
#
loop_
_entity_poly.entity_id
_entity_poly.type
_entity_poly.pdbx_seq_one_letter_code
_entity_poly.pdbx_strand_id
1 'polypeptide(L)'
;VFSYDCACQYSIKLIDRFQKDYLHLIKDMKALCFAILLVYVYNHKDDCTYLFVCIYSIFLAHFHDKTAEHMWTELNTLCGQLSQINHGPCEELIVVHSGFWNHKKLMGM
;
A
#
# COMPACT_ATOMS: atom_id res chain seq x y z
N VAL A 1 4.00 9.47 2.85
CA VAL A 1 2.61 9.11 3.22
C VAL A 1 2.64 8.22 4.44
N PHE A 2 1.75 8.41 5.40
CA PHE A 2 1.64 7.60 6.61
C PHE A 2 0.30 6.86 6.61
N SER A 3 0.35 5.54 6.50
CA SER A 3 -0.85 4.69 6.51
C SER A 3 -1.00 3.99 7.86
N TYR A 4 -2.18 4.08 8.47
CA TYR A 4 -2.52 3.33 9.67
C TYR A 4 -4.03 3.14 9.77
N ASP A 5 -4.46 2.04 10.39
CA ASP A 5 -5.87 1.66 10.46
C ASP A 5 -6.74 2.77 11.04
N CYS A 6 -6.25 3.46 12.09
CA CYS A 6 -6.91 4.61 12.68
C CYS A 6 -6.19 5.95 12.44
N ALA A 7 -5.59 6.14 11.25
CA ALA A 7 -4.93 7.39 10.87
C ALA A 7 -5.83 8.63 11.05
N CYS A 8 -7.15 8.51 10.85
CA CYS A 8 -8.08 9.63 11.05
C CYS A 8 -8.17 10.11 12.51
N GLN A 9 -7.87 9.26 13.50
CA GLN A 9 -7.86 9.65 14.91
C GLN A 9 -6.54 10.34 15.27
N TYR A 10 -5.42 9.80 14.76
CA TYR A 10 -4.10 10.34 15.04
C TYR A 10 -3.85 11.69 14.39
N SER A 11 -4.41 11.93 13.19
CA SER A 11 -4.22 13.19 12.46
C SER A 11 -4.79 14.40 13.20
N ILE A 12 -5.89 14.24 13.95
CA ILE A 12 -6.61 15.35 14.64
C ILE A 12 -5.70 16.10 15.61
N LYS A 13 -4.88 15.38 16.37
CA LYS A 13 -4.02 15.97 17.42
C LYS A 13 -2.54 15.93 17.09
N LEU A 14 -2.15 15.51 15.89
CA LEU A 14 -0.75 15.41 15.51
C LEU A 14 -0.06 16.78 15.62
N ILE A 15 -0.60 17.81 14.96
CA ILE A 15 0.02 19.13 14.91
C ILE A 15 0.09 19.78 16.30
N ASP A 16 -0.99 19.72 17.08
CA ASP A 16 -1.04 20.24 18.45
C ASP A 16 0.04 19.60 19.35
N ARG A 17 0.31 18.30 19.17
CA ARG A 17 1.33 17.57 19.93
C ARG A 17 2.74 17.97 19.49
N PHE A 18 2.99 18.02 18.18
CA PHE A 18 4.29 18.41 17.64
C PHE A 18 4.62 19.89 17.91
N GLN A 19 3.62 20.76 18.04
CA GLN A 19 3.83 22.15 18.40
C GLN A 19 4.44 22.36 19.79
N LYS A 20 4.21 21.45 20.73
CA LYS A 20 4.74 21.56 22.10
C LYS A 20 6.24 21.26 22.16
N ASP A 21 6.65 20.18 21.52
CA ASP A 21 7.98 19.60 21.74
C ASP A 21 8.88 19.67 20.49
N TYR A 22 8.30 19.83 19.28
CA TYR A 22 9.00 19.66 18.00
C TYR A 22 8.61 20.71 16.96
N LEU A 23 8.77 21.99 17.31
CA LEU A 23 8.41 23.13 16.45
C LEU A 23 9.07 23.10 15.06
N HIS A 24 10.29 22.59 14.97
CA HIS A 24 11.04 22.49 13.71
C HIS A 24 10.45 21.48 12.72
N LEU A 25 9.70 20.47 13.20
CA LEU A 25 9.10 19.43 12.36
C LEU A 25 7.67 19.76 11.90
N ILE A 26 7.06 20.85 12.37
CA ILE A 26 5.66 21.18 12.05
C ILE A 26 5.43 21.29 10.54
N LYS A 27 6.40 21.87 9.82
CA LYS A 27 6.29 22.06 8.37
C LYS A 27 6.16 20.70 7.66
N ASP A 28 6.98 19.74 8.06
CA ASP A 28 6.98 18.39 7.48
C ASP A 28 5.73 17.62 7.90
N MET A 29 5.30 17.74 9.16
CA MET A 29 4.08 17.12 9.66
C MET A 29 2.82 17.63 8.97
N LYS A 30 2.77 18.91 8.59
CA LYS A 30 1.67 19.47 7.78
C LYS A 30 1.66 18.97 6.34
N ALA A 31 2.81 18.59 5.81
CA ALA A 31 2.94 17.98 4.48
C ALA A 31 2.65 16.48 4.48
N LEU A 32 2.46 15.86 5.66
CA LEU A 32 2.20 14.44 5.79
C LEU A 32 0.81 14.09 5.28
N CYS A 33 0.72 13.30 4.21
CA CYS A 33 -0.54 12.67 3.80
C CYS A 33 -0.82 11.47 4.70
N PHE A 34 -2.03 11.40 5.24
CA PHE A 34 -2.52 10.26 6.01
C PHE A 34 -3.39 9.39 5.14
N ALA A 35 -3.31 8.08 5.33
CA ALA A 35 -4.11 7.12 4.58
C ALA A 35 -4.64 6.00 5.48
N ILE A 36 -5.84 5.51 5.15
CA ILE A 36 -6.44 4.31 5.74
C ILE A 36 -6.59 3.30 4.60
N LEU A 37 -6.09 2.08 4.84
CA LEU A 37 -6.20 1.00 3.87
C LEU A 37 -7.66 0.67 3.59
N LEU A 38 -7.93 0.24 2.35
CA LEU A 38 -9.29 0.02 1.87
C LEU A 38 -10.08 -0.96 2.74
N VAL A 39 -9.44 -2.02 3.24
CA VAL A 39 -10.10 -3.00 4.12
C VAL A 39 -10.60 -2.40 5.43
N TYR A 40 -9.91 -1.39 5.96
CA TYR A 40 -10.24 -0.81 7.26
C TYR A 40 -11.17 0.37 7.16
N VAL A 41 -11.18 1.12 6.05
CA VAL A 41 -11.95 2.36 5.95
C VAL A 41 -13.46 2.16 6.11
N TYR A 42 -13.98 0.99 5.74
CA TYR A 42 -15.40 0.65 5.88
C TYR A 42 -15.88 0.60 7.34
N ASN A 43 -14.97 0.46 8.31
CA ASN A 43 -15.31 0.48 9.74
C ASN A 43 -15.19 1.88 10.35
N HIS A 44 -14.96 2.92 9.54
CA HIS A 44 -14.85 4.30 9.97
C HIS A 44 -16.11 5.09 9.62
N LYS A 45 -16.17 6.35 10.06
CA LYS A 45 -17.23 7.29 9.62
C LYS A 45 -17.16 7.49 8.11
N ASP A 46 -18.29 7.72 7.47
CA ASP A 46 -18.40 7.90 6.01
C ASP A 46 -17.43 8.95 5.45
N ASP A 47 -17.22 10.05 6.18
CA ASP A 47 -16.26 11.11 5.81
C ASP A 47 -14.82 10.59 5.66
N CYS A 48 -14.44 9.54 6.40
CA CYS A 48 -13.11 8.95 6.31
C CYS A 48 -12.85 8.32 4.94
N THR A 49 -13.90 7.84 4.26
CA THR A 49 -13.82 7.29 2.91
C THR A 49 -13.38 8.34 1.89
N TYR A 50 -13.80 9.59 2.07
CA TYR A 50 -13.43 10.66 1.14
C TYR A 50 -12.09 11.30 1.50
N LEU A 51 -11.76 11.35 2.79
CA LEU A 51 -10.59 12.09 3.29
C LEU A 51 -9.32 11.23 3.41
N PHE A 52 -9.44 9.93 3.63
CA PHE A 52 -8.29 9.07 3.98
C PHE A 52 -8.15 7.82 3.10
N VAL A 53 -9.10 7.50 2.21
CA VAL A 53 -8.96 6.33 1.33
C VAL A 53 -7.74 6.44 0.42
N CYS A 54 -6.98 5.36 0.36
CA CYS A 54 -5.81 5.27 -0.51
C CYS A 54 -6.15 5.47 -2.00
N ILE A 55 -7.34 5.03 -2.45
CA ILE A 55 -7.77 5.09 -3.86
C ILE A 55 -7.88 6.53 -4.39
N TYR A 56 -8.28 7.48 -3.55
CA TYR A 56 -8.43 8.89 -3.96
C TYR A 56 -7.16 9.72 -3.76
N SER A 57 -6.07 9.10 -3.28
CA SER A 57 -4.80 9.79 -3.01
C SER A 57 -3.88 9.73 -4.22
N ILE A 58 -3.49 10.90 -4.74
CA ILE A 58 -2.73 11.09 -5.99
C ILE A 58 -1.32 10.44 -5.97
N PHE A 59 -0.82 9.98 -4.82
CA PHE A 59 0.53 9.42 -4.66
C PHE A 59 0.57 8.07 -3.92
N LEU A 60 -0.56 7.35 -3.87
CA LEU A 60 -0.61 6.03 -3.26
C LEU A 60 -0.79 4.95 -4.31
N ALA A 61 -0.04 3.86 -4.16
CA ALA A 61 -0.23 2.66 -4.95
C ALA A 61 -1.64 2.10 -4.73
N HIS A 62 -2.15 1.36 -5.71
CA HIS A 62 -3.43 0.72 -5.60
C HIS A 62 -3.32 -0.46 -4.60
N PHE A 63 -3.98 -0.33 -3.45
CA PHE A 63 -3.99 -1.39 -2.43
C PHE A 63 -5.09 -2.41 -2.74
N HIS A 64 -4.76 -3.69 -2.65
CA HIS A 64 -5.74 -4.77 -2.61
C HIS A 64 -5.77 -5.30 -1.18
N ASP A 65 -6.92 -5.10 -0.52
CA ASP A 65 -7.11 -5.49 0.89
C ASP A 65 -6.08 -4.81 1.83
N LYS A 66 -5.23 -5.58 2.53
CA LYS A 66 -4.18 -5.06 3.43
C LYS A 66 -2.86 -4.72 2.73
N THR A 67 -2.62 -5.22 1.52
CA THR A 67 -1.29 -5.19 0.90
C THR A 67 -1.30 -4.38 -0.40
N ALA A 68 -0.26 -3.56 -0.61
CA ALA A 68 -0.03 -2.94 -1.90
C ALA A 68 0.39 -4.04 -2.89
N GLU A 69 -0.39 -4.22 -3.96
CA GLU A 69 -0.06 -5.04 -5.14
C GLU A 69 0.26 -6.53 -4.87
N HIS A 70 -0.68 -7.41 -5.20
CA HIS A 70 -0.45 -8.86 -5.14
C HIS A 70 0.24 -9.37 -6.41
N MET A 71 1.24 -10.25 -6.23
CA MET A 71 1.85 -11.03 -7.32
C MET A 71 0.84 -11.92 -8.05
N TRP A 72 -0.33 -12.13 -7.45
CA TRP A 72 -1.43 -12.93 -7.98
C TRP A 72 -1.78 -12.61 -9.43
N THR A 73 -1.91 -11.32 -9.79
CA THR A 73 -2.29 -10.93 -11.15
C THR A 73 -1.24 -11.37 -12.18
N GLU A 74 0.04 -11.23 -11.85
CA GLU A 74 1.16 -11.68 -12.69
C GLU A 74 1.21 -13.20 -12.78
N LEU A 75 1.07 -13.90 -11.65
CA LEU A 75 1.07 -15.36 -11.60
C LEU A 75 -0.12 -15.99 -12.31
N ASN A 76 -1.28 -15.33 -12.34
CA ASN A 76 -2.45 -15.83 -13.04
C ASN A 76 -2.19 -16.02 -14.54
N THR A 77 -1.34 -15.18 -15.14
CA THR A 77 -0.96 -15.34 -16.55
C THR A 77 -0.17 -16.63 -16.80
N LEU A 78 0.54 -17.11 -15.79
CA LEU A 78 1.39 -18.31 -15.83
C LEU A 78 0.69 -19.55 -15.32
N CYS A 79 -0.43 -19.40 -14.62
CA CYS A 79 -1.12 -20.48 -13.90
C CYS A 79 -1.45 -21.67 -14.82
N GLY A 80 -1.86 -21.38 -16.07
CA GLY A 80 -2.08 -22.40 -17.09
C GLY A 80 -0.84 -23.23 -17.41
N GLN A 81 0.33 -22.60 -17.51
CA GLN A 81 1.60 -23.29 -17.77
C GLN A 81 2.10 -24.02 -16.53
N LEU A 82 2.02 -23.38 -15.35
CA LEU A 82 2.44 -23.95 -14.07
C LEU A 82 1.68 -25.25 -13.75
N SER A 83 0.40 -25.32 -14.11
CA SER A 83 -0.43 -26.53 -13.92
C SER A 83 -0.03 -27.73 -14.79
N GLN A 84 0.78 -27.52 -15.84
CA GLN A 84 1.19 -28.56 -16.78
C GLN A 84 2.64 -29.04 -16.58
N ILE A 85 3.34 -28.45 -15.60
CA ILE A 85 4.77 -28.69 -15.38
C ILE A 85 4.96 -29.40 -14.02
N ASN A 86 5.98 -30.24 -13.93
CA ASN A 86 6.36 -30.91 -12.68
C ASN A 86 6.79 -29.91 -11.60
N HIS A 87 6.74 -30.34 -10.33
CA HIS A 87 6.96 -29.47 -9.16
C HIS A 87 8.27 -28.66 -9.20
N GLY A 88 9.42 -29.30 -9.43
CA GLY A 88 10.72 -28.62 -9.41
C GLY A 88 10.82 -27.46 -10.43
N PRO A 89 10.60 -27.71 -11.73
CA PRO A 89 10.60 -26.65 -12.73
C PRO A 89 9.50 -25.60 -12.54
N CYS A 90 8.37 -25.98 -11.91
CA CYS A 90 7.31 -25.04 -11.53
C CYS A 90 7.80 -24.03 -10.47
N GLU A 91 8.50 -24.51 -9.44
CA GLU A 91 9.11 -23.64 -8.41
C GLU A 91 10.16 -22.69 -9.01
N GLU A 92 11.03 -23.19 -9.88
CA GLU A 92 12.03 -22.36 -10.56
C GLU A 92 11.38 -21.27 -11.42
N LEU A 93 10.33 -21.61 -12.16
CA LEU A 93 9.62 -20.64 -13.00
C LEU A 93 8.99 -19.52 -12.17
N ILE A 94 8.38 -19.88 -11.02
CA ILE A 94 7.82 -18.89 -10.09
C ILE A 94 8.93 -17.95 -9.59
N VAL A 95 10.09 -18.48 -9.16
CA VAL A 95 11.20 -17.67 -8.65
C VAL A 95 11.73 -16.70 -9.71
N VAL A 96 11.92 -17.16 -10.94
CA VAL A 96 12.39 -16.31 -12.05
C VAL A 96 11.37 -15.20 -12.33
N HIS A 97 10.08 -15.52 -12.36
CA HIS A 97 9.05 -14.52 -12.62
C HIS A 97 8.90 -13.50 -11.49
N SER A 98 8.98 -13.95 -10.24
CA SER A 98 8.99 -13.06 -9.07
C SER A 98 10.20 -12.12 -9.10
N GLY A 99 11.38 -12.63 -9.43
CA GLY A 99 12.60 -11.83 -9.56
C GLY A 99 12.49 -10.78 -10.67
N PHE A 100 11.94 -11.16 -11.82
CA PHE A 100 11.71 -10.25 -12.94
C PHE A 100 10.67 -9.17 -12.60
N TRP A 101 9.58 -9.53 -11.92
CA TRP A 101 8.58 -8.57 -11.46
C TRP A 101 9.16 -7.57 -10.46
N ASN A 102 9.97 -8.03 -9.51
CA ASN A 102 10.69 -7.15 -8.59
C ASN A 102 11.67 -6.21 -9.32
N HIS A 103 12.34 -6.71 -10.36
CA HIS A 103 13.23 -5.88 -11.18
C HIS A 103 12.47 -4.79 -11.94
N LYS A 104 11.32 -5.11 -12.56
CA LYS A 104 10.47 -4.10 -13.23
C LYS A 104 10.06 -2.97 -12.27
N LYS A 105 9.66 -3.33 -11.05
CA LYS A 105 9.33 -2.35 -9.99
C LYS A 105 10.50 -1.43 -9.67
N LEU A 106 11.72 -1.96 -9.55
CA LEU A 106 12.92 -1.16 -9.31
C LEU A 106 13.22 -0.19 -10.45
N MET A 107 12.88 -0.57 -11.69
CA MET A 107 13.04 0.25 -12.88
C MET A 107 11.89 1.24 -13.11
N GLY A 108 10.84 1.21 -12.27
CA GLY A 108 9.65 2.06 -12.42
C GLY A 108 8.77 1.68 -13.62
N MET A 109 8.81 0.42 -14.04
CA MET A 109 8.00 -0.15 -15.13
C MET A 109 6.86 -1.01 -14.60
#